data_AF-A0A954N9X3-F1
#
_entry.id   AF-A0A954N9X3-F1
#
_cell.length_a   1.000
_cell.length_b   1.000
_cell.length_c   1.000
_cell.angle_alpha   90.00
_cell.angle_beta   90.00
_cell.angle_gamma   90.00
#
_symmetry.space_group_name_H-M   'P 1'
#
loop_
_entity.id
_entity.type
_entity.pdbx_description
1 polymer ?
#
loop_
_entity_poly.entity_id
_entity_poly.type
_entity_poly.pdbx_seq_one_letter_code
_entity_poly.pdbx_strand_id
1 'polypeptide(L)'
;MQPTRKALLVWLSIYVALALAGCWGAFTARQWVIDRVDNDKGAADWEAWKQDVTQTNERAGTQVRRLPEGQESGEPPSLVLMRDHFAAVLGFGVLIGTLLFAFSAYFLHGALFAPGPPIDAPGEDDRPRV
;
A
#
# COMPACT_ATOMS: atom_id res chain seq x y z
N MET A 1 24.10 -5.16 20.94
CA MET A 1 24.28 -6.50 20.34
C MET A 1 24.33 -6.34 18.83
N GLN A 2 25.43 -6.71 18.17
CA GLN A 2 25.48 -6.67 16.71
C GLN A 2 24.79 -7.93 16.15
N PRO A 3 23.83 -7.79 15.23
CA PRO A 3 23.18 -8.94 14.61
C PRO A 3 24.23 -9.77 13.87
N THR A 4 24.14 -11.10 13.99
CA THR A 4 25.03 -11.98 13.23
C THR A 4 24.80 -11.76 11.74
N ARG A 5 25.87 -11.78 10.93
CA ARG A 5 25.77 -11.58 9.47
C ARG A 5 24.70 -12.45 8.81
N LYS A 6 24.50 -13.67 9.32
CA LYS A 6 23.47 -14.61 8.85
C LYS A 6 22.05 -14.10 9.10
N ALA A 7 21.76 -13.56 10.29
CA ALA A 7 20.46 -12.99 10.60
C ALA A 7 20.15 -11.79 9.71
N LEU A 8 21.14 -10.94 9.45
CA LEU A 8 20.97 -9.79 8.54
C LEU A 8 20.65 -10.25 7.10
N LEU A 9 21.32 -11.29 6.60
CA LEU A 9 21.05 -11.85 5.28
C LEU A 9 19.63 -12.44 5.16
N VAL A 10 19.13 -13.12 6.21
CA VAL A 10 17.77 -13.67 6.22
C VAL A 10 16.72 -12.55 6.20
N TRP A 11 16.89 -11.51 7.02
CA TRP A 11 15.97 -10.37 7.01
C TRP A 11 15.99 -9.63 5.67
N LEU A 12 17.18 -9.47 5.08
CA LEU A 12 17.33 -8.86 3.76
C LEU A 12 16.64 -9.70 2.68
N SER A 13 16.80 -11.03 2.69
CA SER A 13 16.16 -11.89 1.69
C SER A 13 14.65 -11.87 1.78
N ILE A 14 14.09 -11.85 3.00
CA ILE A 14 12.64 -11.74 3.22
C ILE A 14 12.13 -10.39 2.70
N TYR A 15 12.83 -9.29 3.02
CA TYR A 15 12.47 -7.96 2.54
C TYR A 15 12.48 -7.89 1.01
N VAL A 16 13.55 -8.37 0.37
CA VAL A 16 13.66 -8.37 -1.09
C VAL A 16 12.56 -9.21 -1.73
N ALA A 17 12.25 -10.38 -1.17
CA ALA A 17 11.15 -11.22 -1.66
C ALA A 17 9.80 -10.50 -1.58
N LEU A 18 9.50 -9.84 -0.44
CA LEU A 18 8.27 -9.07 -0.26
C LEU A 18 8.19 -7.86 -1.20
N ALA A 19 9.29 -7.11 -1.35
CA ALA A 19 9.37 -5.96 -2.24
C ALA A 19 9.15 -6.38 -3.70
N LEU A 20 9.80 -7.47 -4.14
CA LEU A 20 9.61 -8.01 -5.48
C LEU A 20 8.17 -8.49 -5.70
N ALA A 21 7.57 -9.19 -4.73
CA ALA A 21 6.18 -9.63 -4.82
C ALA A 21 5.20 -8.45 -4.91
N GLY A 22 5.43 -7.39 -4.12
CA GLY A 22 4.63 -6.16 -4.16
C GLY A 22 4.76 -5.43 -5.49
N CYS A 23 5.98 -5.22 -5.97
CA CYS A 23 6.23 -4.62 -7.29
C CYS A 23 5.56 -5.44 -8.40
N TRP A 24 5.76 -6.76 -8.40
CA TRP A 24 5.12 -7.66 -9.37
C TRP A 24 3.59 -7.54 -9.35
N GLY A 25 2.98 -7.59 -8.16
CA GLY A 25 1.53 -7.43 -8.00
C GLY A 25 1.03 -6.09 -8.55
N ALA A 26 1.75 -5.00 -8.30
CA ALA A 26 1.41 -3.67 -8.82
C ALA A 26 1.50 -3.61 -10.35
N PHE A 27 2.52 -4.21 -10.97
CA PHE A 27 2.63 -4.29 -12.42
C PHE A 27 1.51 -5.12 -13.05
N THR A 28 1.16 -6.26 -12.45
CA THR A 28 0.04 -7.09 -12.91
C THR A 28 -1.29 -6.36 -12.78
N ALA A 29 -1.52 -5.66 -11.67
CA ALA A 29 -2.72 -4.84 -11.48
C ALA A 29 -2.81 -3.70 -12.51
N ARG A 30 -1.68 -3.05 -12.80
CA ARG A 30 -1.61 -2.02 -13.86
C ARG A 30 -1.99 -2.59 -15.22
N GLN A 31 -1.43 -3.74 -15.62
CA GLN A 31 -1.78 -4.39 -16.88
C GLN A 31 -3.27 -4.75 -16.93
N TRP A 32 -3.80 -5.33 -15.86
CA TRP A 32 -5.21 -5.68 -15.77
C TRP A 32 -6.15 -4.47 -15.92
N VAL A 33 -5.80 -3.32 -15.32
CA VAL A 33 -6.58 -2.09 -15.46
C VAL A 33 -6.51 -1.55 -16.89
N ILE A 34 -5.31 -1.52 -17.49
CA ILE A 34 -5.13 -1.05 -18.86
C ILE A 34 -5.93 -1.93 -19.82
N ASP A 35 -5.76 -3.25 -19.76
CA ASP A 35 -6.46 -4.21 -20.62
C ASP A 35 -7.99 -4.08 -20.50
N ARG A 36 -8.50 -3.76 -19.31
CA ARG A 36 -9.94 -3.63 -19.08
C ARG A 36 -10.51 -2.30 -19.61
N VAL A 37 -9.75 -1.22 -19.54
CA VAL A 37 -10.20 0.10 -19.99
C VAL A 37 -9.96 0.31 -21.48
N ASP A 38 -8.91 -0.28 -22.04
CA ASP A 38 -8.54 -0.19 -23.46
C ASP A 38 -9.45 -1.06 -24.36
N ASN A 39 -10.31 -1.88 -23.77
CA ASN A 39 -11.41 -2.54 -24.49
C ASN A 39 -12.54 -1.54 -24.79
N ASP A 40 -13.15 -1.61 -25.97
CA ASP A 40 -14.26 -0.74 -26.41
C ASP A 40 -15.40 -0.57 -25.39
N LYS A 41 -15.58 -1.56 -24.50
CA LYS A 41 -16.51 -1.50 -23.36
C LYS A 41 -16.15 -0.44 -22.31
N GLY A 42 -14.88 -0.24 -22.01
CA GLY A 42 -14.43 0.72 -21.00
C GLY A 42 -14.73 2.16 -21.39
N ALA A 43 -14.57 2.49 -22.67
CA ALA A 43 -14.97 3.78 -23.23
C ALA A 43 -16.50 3.97 -23.20
N ALA A 44 -17.26 2.93 -23.54
CA ALA A 44 -18.73 2.97 -23.50
C ALA A 44 -19.28 3.12 -22.07
N ASP A 45 -18.71 2.41 -21.10
CA ASP A 45 -19.09 2.50 -19.68
C ASP A 45 -18.75 3.88 -19.10
N TRP A 46 -17.62 4.47 -19.52
CA TRP A 46 -17.24 5.83 -19.13
C TRP A 46 -18.20 6.88 -19.71
N GLU A 47 -18.58 6.73 -20.98
CA GLU A 47 -19.54 7.62 -21.62
C GLU A 47 -20.93 7.52 -20.97
N ALA A 48 -21.37 6.30 -20.66
CA ALA A 48 -22.63 6.04 -19.96
C ALA A 48 -22.65 6.67 -18.56
N TRP A 49 -21.54 6.56 -17.82
CA TRP A 49 -21.39 7.22 -16.51
C TRP A 49 -21.47 8.75 -16.64
N LYS A 50 -20.80 9.36 -17.62
CA LYS A 50 -20.88 10.82 -17.84
C LYS A 50 -22.32 11.28 -18.11
N GLN A 51 -23.06 10.52 -18.91
CA GLN A 51 -24.45 10.82 -19.23
C GLN A 51 -25.36 10.74 -17.99
N ASP A 52 -25.19 9.71 -17.16
CA ASP A 52 -25.95 9.53 -15.91
C ASP A 52 -25.66 10.64 -14.88
N VAL A 53 -24.38 11.01 -14.73
CA VAL A 53 -23.96 12.10 -13.84
C VAL A 53 -24.47 13.45 -14.34
N THR A 54 -24.46 13.70 -15.65
CA THR A 54 -25.02 14.93 -16.23
C THR A 54 -26.52 15.03 -15.95
N GLN A 55 -27.26 13.96 -16.23
CA GLN A 55 -28.71 13.92 -16.00
C GLN A 55 -29.07 14.05 -14.51
N THR A 56 -28.26 13.49 -13.61
CA THR A 56 -28.44 13.59 -12.16
C THR A 56 -28.16 15.00 -11.65
N ASN A 57 -27.11 15.66 -12.15
CA ASN A 57 -26.77 17.02 -11.76
C ASN A 57 -27.78 18.06 -12.27
N GLU A 58 -28.32 17.87 -13.47
CA GLU A 58 -29.40 18.71 -14.02
C GLU A 58 -30.68 18.62 -13.16
N ARG A 59 -31.01 17.43 -12.64
CA ARG A 59 -32.13 17.23 -11.71
C ARG A 59 -31.88 17.80 -10.31
N ALA A 60 -30.62 17.83 -9.86
CA ALA A 60 -30.25 18.30 -8.53
C ALA A 60 -30.11 19.83 -8.42
N GLY A 61 -30.13 20.57 -9.54
CA GLY A 61 -29.98 22.04 -9.56
C GLY A 61 -28.59 22.55 -9.17
N THR A 62 -27.64 21.65 -8.90
CA THR A 62 -26.26 21.97 -8.56
C THR A 62 -25.50 22.22 -9.85
N GLN A 63 -25.12 23.46 -10.10
CA GLN A 63 -24.19 23.78 -11.19
C GLN A 63 -22.83 23.18 -10.88
N VAL A 64 -22.58 21.97 -11.38
CA VAL A 64 -21.23 21.41 -11.39
C VAL A 64 -20.39 22.36 -12.22
N ARG A 65 -19.33 22.90 -11.61
CA ARG A 65 -18.36 23.75 -12.28
C ARG A 65 -17.84 22.98 -13.49
N ARG A 66 -18.28 23.35 -14.70
CA ARG A 66 -17.68 22.85 -15.94
C ARG A 66 -16.19 23.20 -15.85
N LEU A 67 -15.32 22.19 -15.91
CA LEU A 67 -13.91 22.45 -16.13
C LEU A 67 -13.79 23.25 -17.44
N PRO A 68 -12.86 24.21 -17.53
CA PRO A 68 -12.69 25.01 -18.74
C PRO A 68 -12.53 24.11 -19.97
N GLU A 69 -13.17 24.49 -21.09
CA GLU A 69 -13.10 23.77 -22.36
C GLU A 69 -11.63 23.48 -22.71
N GLY A 70 -11.29 22.20 -22.84
CA GLY A 70 -9.91 21.71 -22.99
C GLY A 70 -9.36 20.93 -21.80
N GLN A 71 -10.05 20.92 -20.65
CA GLN A 71 -9.76 20.04 -19.51
C GLN A 71 -10.81 18.94 -19.29
N GLU A 72 -11.71 18.73 -20.25
CA GLU A 72 -12.49 17.50 -20.33
C GLU A 72 -11.55 16.36 -20.74
N SER A 73 -11.06 15.62 -19.74
CA SER A 73 -10.27 14.42 -19.96
C SER A 73 -11.12 13.42 -20.76
N GLY A 74 -10.83 13.31 -22.06
CA GLY A 74 -11.42 12.28 -22.93
C GLY A 74 -11.10 10.86 -22.47
N GLU A 75 -10.11 10.70 -21.58
CA GLU A 75 -9.75 9.45 -20.93
C GLU A 75 -10.26 9.40 -19.48
N PRO A 76 -10.67 8.22 -18.99
CA PRO A 76 -11.04 8.02 -17.60
C PRO A 76 -9.86 8.33 -16.67
N PRO A 77 -10.08 9.02 -15.53
CA PRO A 77 -9.01 9.49 -14.66
C PRO A 77 -8.18 8.36 -14.03
N SER A 78 -8.75 7.17 -13.89
CA SER A 78 -8.03 5.95 -13.48
C SER A 78 -6.92 5.57 -14.46
N LEU A 79 -7.14 5.79 -15.76
CA LEU A 79 -6.16 5.49 -16.81
C LEU A 79 -5.02 6.51 -16.79
N VAL A 80 -5.32 7.80 -16.61
CA VAL A 80 -4.30 8.85 -16.40
C VAL A 80 -3.45 8.56 -15.16
N LEU A 81 -4.07 8.11 -14.06
CA LEU A 81 -3.34 7.74 -12.84
C LEU A 81 -2.38 6.56 -13.07
N MET A 82 -2.85 5.51 -13.75
CA MET A 82 -2.08 4.27 -14.00
C MET A 82 -1.06 4.41 -15.14
N ARG A 83 -1.24 5.38 -16.05
CA ARG A 83 -0.28 5.69 -17.11
C ARG A 83 0.81 6.64 -16.62
N ASP A 84 0.41 7.79 -16.09
CA ASP A 84 1.32 8.93 -15.89
C ASP A 84 1.88 8.99 -14.45
N HIS A 85 1.13 8.46 -13.45
CA HIS A 85 1.49 8.58 -12.03
C HIS A 85 1.83 7.24 -11.36
N PHE A 86 1.86 6.14 -12.11
CA PHE A 86 2.12 4.81 -11.55
C PHE A 86 3.46 4.72 -10.81
N ALA A 87 4.50 5.37 -11.30
CA ALA A 87 5.81 5.39 -10.64
C ALA A 87 5.75 6.08 -9.26
N ALA A 88 4.97 7.16 -9.13
CA ALA A 88 4.78 7.84 -7.87
C ALA A 88 3.97 6.97 -6.89
N VAL A 89 2.88 6.35 -7.36
CA VAL A 89 2.06 5.43 -6.55
C VAL A 89 2.87 4.23 -6.09
N LEU A 90 3.63 3.61 -6.98
CA LEU A 90 4.50 2.48 -6.67
C LEU A 90 5.59 2.89 -5.68
N GLY A 91 6.24 4.04 -5.91
CA GLY A 91 7.27 4.58 -5.02
C GLY A 91 6.75 4.81 -3.60
N PHE A 92 5.58 5.44 -3.46
CA PHE A 92 4.93 5.61 -2.15
C PHE A 92 4.53 4.27 -1.52
N GLY A 93 4.03 3.32 -2.32
CA GLY A 93 3.70 1.97 -1.85
C GLY A 93 4.93 1.24 -1.30
N VAL A 94 6.06 1.30 -2.02
CA VAL A 94 7.34 0.72 -1.58
C VAL A 94 7.85 1.43 -0.33
N LEU A 95 7.75 2.76 -0.25
CA LEU A 95 8.17 3.54 0.91
C LEU A 95 7.39 3.14 2.16
N ILE A 96 6.06 3.14 2.09
CA ILE A 96 5.18 2.76 3.21
C ILE A 96 5.40 1.30 3.58
N GLY A 97 5.49 0.40 2.59
CA GLY A 97 5.76 -1.01 2.80
C GLY A 97 7.11 -1.26 3.50
N THR A 98 8.14 -0.48 3.14
CA THR A 98 9.45 -0.55 3.79
C THR A 98 9.40 -0.09 5.23
N LEU A 99 8.69 1.02 5.51
CA LEU A 99 8.51 1.52 6.87
C LEU A 99 7.75 0.51 7.73
N LEU A 100 6.68 -0.07 7.20
CA LEU A 100 5.88 -1.08 7.88
C LEU A 100 6.71 -2.34 8.16
N PHE A 101 7.46 -2.82 7.17
CA PHE A 101 8.35 -3.96 7.34
C PHE A 101 9.40 -3.69 8.42
N ALA A 102 10.03 -2.52 8.43
CA ALA A 102 11.01 -2.14 9.44
C ALA A 102 10.39 -2.15 10.85
N PHE A 103 9.19 -1.60 11.00
CA PHE A 103 8.47 -1.59 12.27
C PHE A 103 8.09 -3.01 12.72
N SER A 104 7.55 -3.83 11.83
CA SER A 104 7.21 -5.24 12.12
C SER A 104 8.45 -6.06 12.46
N ALA A 105 9.54 -5.92 11.70
CA ALA A 105 10.80 -6.62 11.97
C ALA A 105 11.38 -6.23 13.33
N TYR A 106 11.34 -4.93 13.69
CA TYR A 106 11.74 -4.46 15.00
C TYR A 106 10.90 -5.09 16.12
N PHE A 107 9.57 -5.11 15.96
CA PHE A 107 8.67 -5.70 16.94
C PHE A 107 8.85 -7.21 17.08
N LEU A 108 8.94 -7.95 15.96
CA LEU A 108 9.20 -9.40 15.97
C LEU A 108 10.54 -9.72 16.60
N HIS A 109 11.59 -8.95 16.28
CA HIS A 109 12.89 -9.13 16.90
C HIS A 109 12.82 -8.90 18.41
N GLY A 110 12.09 -7.88 18.87
CA GLY A 110 11.85 -7.66 20.29
C GLY A 110 11.12 -8.83 20.95
N ALA A 111 10.04 -9.32 20.34
CA ALA A 111 9.22 -10.41 20.89
C ALA A 111 9.95 -11.76 20.95
N LEU A 112 10.75 -12.08 19.92
CA LEU A 112 11.42 -13.38 19.81
C LEU A 112 12.75 -13.45 20.57
N PHE A 113 13.43 -12.32 20.77
CA PHE A 113 14.74 -12.26 21.42
C PHE A 113 14.72 -11.54 22.78
N ALA A 114 13.54 -11.26 23.34
CA ALA A 114 13.43 -10.77 24.71
C ALA A 114 14.01 -11.80 25.69
N PRO A 115 14.97 -11.42 26.55
CA PRO A 115 15.44 -12.30 27.63
C PRO A 115 14.25 -12.65 28.53
N GLY A 116 14.01 -13.94 28.76
CA GLY A 116 13.03 -14.38 29.74
C GLY A 116 13.39 -13.86 31.14
N PRO A 117 12.41 -13.70 32.05
CA PRO A 117 12.70 -13.40 33.43
C PRO A 117 13.66 -14.45 34.01
N PRO A 118 14.63 -14.05 34.85
CA PRO A 118 15.51 -15.02 35.50
C PRO A 118 14.67 -16.06 36.24
N ILE A 119 14.81 -17.34 35.85
CA ILE A 119 14.11 -18.47 36.51
C ILE A 119 14.54 -18.58 38.00
N ASP A 120 15.67 -17.96 38.34
CA ASP A 120 16.30 -18.06 39.64
C ASP A 120 16.17 -16.76 40.44
N ALA A 121 15.25 -15.84 40.12
CA ALA A 121 14.98 -14.71 41.00
C ALA A 121 14.51 -15.29 42.34
N PRO A 122 15.38 -15.38 43.38
CA PRO A 122 15.03 -16.04 44.61
C PRO A 122 13.93 -15.18 45.20
N GLY A 123 12.81 -15.79 45.56
CA GLY A 123 11.74 -15.09 46.25
C GLY A 123 12.35 -14.26 47.37
N GLU A 124 12.24 -12.95 47.27
CA GLU A 124 12.50 -12.02 48.35
C GLU A 124 11.38 -12.16 49.40
N ASP A 125 11.18 -13.38 49.88
CA ASP A 125 10.21 -13.80 50.91
C ASP A 125 10.87 -14.87 51.80
N ASP A 126 12.15 -14.67 52.12
CA ASP A 126 12.84 -15.36 53.20
C ASP A 126 13.51 -14.33 54.14
N ARG A 127 12.82 -13.21 54.36
CA ARG A 127 13.17 -12.28 55.45
C ARG A 127 12.31 -12.65 56.67
N PRO A 128 12.91 -13.14 57.78
CA PRO A 128 12.15 -13.38 58.99
C PRO A 128 11.54 -12.06 59.45
N ARG A 129 10.21 -12.03 59.59
CA ARG A 129 9.51 -10.93 60.26
C ARG A 129 9.92 -10.99 61.73
N VAL A 130 10.77 -10.05 62.14
CA VAL A 130 11.17 -9.81 63.53
C VAL A 130 10.15 -8.90 64.19
#